data_AF-T0YC27-F1
#
_entry.id   AF-T0YC27-F1
#
_cell.length_a   1.000
_cell.length_b   1.000
_cell.length_c   1.000
_cell.angle_alpha   90.00
_cell.angle_beta   90.00
_cell.angle_gamma   90.00
#
_symmetry.space_group_name_H-M   'P 1'
#
loop_
_entity.id
_entity.type
_entity.pdbx_description
1 polymer ?
#
loop_
_entity_poly.entity_id
_entity_poly.type
_entity_poly.pdbx_seq_one_letter_code
_entity_poly.pdbx_strand_id
1 'polypeptide(L)'
;AIVSHLPHVIASVMAMMLAHDGSSALGSSLAAGSFEDAIRVAGSPLGLSNQMCNANLDMLLDAFQQFQAWLEPARKALTSAIDNPSTLDSFFTGGYEAYVDIHASGSSASEYGSRDMHSTIFPLNDQQTLSNWMLGLGLQGGRIIEIGYPSYDEVAISYVLPPKPSVPMSM
;
A
#
# COMPACT_ATOMS: atom_id res chain seq x y z
N ALA A 1 -4.50 -5.26 -5.28
CA ALA A 1 -5.18 -5.02 -3.99
C ALA A 1 -4.21 -4.99 -2.81
N ILE A 2 -3.50 -6.08 -2.50
CA ILE A 2 -2.70 -6.26 -1.27
C ILE A 2 -1.62 -5.19 -1.06
N VAL A 3 -0.95 -4.73 -2.11
CA VAL A 3 0.23 -3.84 -2.00
C VAL A 3 -0.08 -2.34 -2.11
N SER A 4 -1.34 -1.94 -2.26
CA SER A 4 -1.72 -0.52 -2.38
C SER A 4 -3.11 -0.24 -1.80
N HIS A 5 -4.18 -0.78 -2.40
CA HIS A 5 -5.55 -0.51 -1.97
C HIS A 5 -5.83 -0.93 -0.52
N LEU A 6 -5.44 -2.16 -0.14
CA LEU A 6 -5.62 -2.66 1.22
C LEU A 6 -4.86 -1.78 2.25
N PRO A 7 -3.58 -1.40 2.06
CA PRO A 7 -2.89 -0.43 2.90
C PRO A 7 -3.66 0.87 3.15
N HIS A 8 -4.29 1.47 2.13
CA HIS A 8 -5.12 2.68 2.33
C HIS A 8 -6.32 2.43 3.26
N VAL A 9 -7.00 1.28 3.10
CA VAL A 9 -8.13 0.90 3.96
C VAL A 9 -7.66 0.69 5.41
N ILE A 10 -6.58 -0.07 5.62
CA ILE A 10 -6.07 -0.36 6.96
C ILE A 10 -5.53 0.90 7.65
N ALA A 11 -4.80 1.76 6.93
CA ALA A 11 -4.36 3.05 7.45
C ALA A 11 -5.53 3.92 7.92
N SER A 12 -6.62 3.96 7.13
CA SER A 12 -7.84 4.68 7.50
C SER A 12 -8.49 4.11 8.76
N VAL A 13 -8.54 2.78 8.88
CA VAL A 13 -9.05 2.10 10.09
C VAL A 13 -8.20 2.48 11.31
N MET A 14 -6.87 2.46 11.21
CA MET A 14 -5.98 2.83 12.32
C MET A 14 -6.15 4.29 12.75
N ALA A 15 -6.26 5.21 11.79
CA ALA A 15 -6.51 6.62 12.07
C ALA A 15 -7.86 6.83 12.77
N MET A 16 -8.92 6.17 12.29
CA MET A 16 -10.25 6.20 12.92
C MET A 16 -10.22 5.60 14.33
N MET A 17 -9.50 4.50 14.55
CA MET A 17 -9.37 3.89 15.88
C MET A 17 -8.79 4.87 16.90
N LEU A 18 -7.71 5.60 16.56
CA LEU A 18 -7.16 6.61 17.46
C LEU A 18 -8.12 7.80 17.64
N ALA A 19 -8.74 8.28 16.55
CA ALA A 19 -9.66 9.43 16.61
C ALA A 19 -10.90 9.17 17.47
N HIS A 20 -11.39 7.93 17.48
CA HIS A 20 -12.56 7.50 18.26
C HIS A 20 -12.20 6.92 19.64
N ASP A 21 -10.92 6.81 19.98
CA ASP A 21 -10.50 6.43 21.33
C ASP A 21 -10.77 7.55 22.33
N GLY A 22 -11.24 7.21 23.53
CA GLY A 22 -11.52 8.17 24.59
C GLY A 22 -10.29 8.96 25.05
N SER A 23 -9.09 8.47 24.72
CA SER A 23 -7.79 9.09 25.02
C SER A 23 -7.11 9.67 23.78
N SER A 24 -7.86 9.95 22.70
CA SER A 24 -7.32 10.41 21.40
C SER A 24 -6.34 11.59 21.51
N ALA A 25 -6.57 12.54 22.41
CA ALA A 25 -5.66 13.67 22.65
C ALA A 25 -4.29 13.21 23.18
N LEU A 26 -4.27 12.30 24.16
CA LEU A 26 -3.04 11.72 24.68
C LEU A 26 -2.37 10.83 23.63
N GLY A 27 -3.14 9.97 22.98
CA GLY A 27 -2.62 9.07 21.94
C GLY A 27 -2.00 9.84 20.76
N SER A 28 -2.61 10.96 20.35
CA SER A 28 -2.04 11.84 19.31
C SER A 28 -0.74 12.50 19.77
N SER A 29 -0.64 12.92 21.04
CA SER A 29 0.60 13.51 21.57
C SER A 29 1.76 12.51 21.71
N LEU A 30 1.44 11.21 21.80
CA LEU A 30 2.40 10.11 21.92
C LEU A 30 2.63 9.37 20.60
N ALA A 31 1.95 9.79 19.52
CA ALA A 31 2.09 9.18 18.21
C ALA A 31 3.55 9.28 17.75
N ALA A 32 4.25 8.14 17.79
CA ALA A 32 5.61 8.02 17.33
C ALA A 32 5.65 7.89 15.80
N GLY A 33 6.84 8.02 15.20
CA GLY A 33 7.04 7.90 13.75
C GLY A 33 6.46 6.61 13.16
N SER A 34 6.48 5.49 13.89
CA SER A 34 5.88 4.23 13.43
C SER A 34 4.36 4.30 13.23
N PHE A 35 3.65 5.07 14.06
CA PHE A 35 2.21 5.28 13.89
C PHE A 35 1.95 6.25 12.73
N GLU A 36 2.68 7.37 12.69
CA GLU A 36 2.60 8.35 11.60
C GLU A 36 2.86 7.70 10.23
N ASP A 37 3.88 6.85 10.12
CA ASP A 37 4.19 6.09 8.90
C ASP A 37 3.06 5.11 8.54
N ALA A 38 2.47 4.43 9.54
CA ALA A 38 1.39 3.47 9.33
C ALA A 38 0.09 4.14 8.83
N ILE A 39 -0.18 5.38 9.26
CA ILE A 39 -1.37 6.14 8.84
C ILE A 39 -1.11 7.14 7.71
N ARG A 40 0.13 7.35 7.29
CA ARG A 40 0.52 8.37 6.29
C ARG A 40 -0.38 8.38 5.06
N VAL A 41 -0.72 7.19 4.54
CA VAL A 41 -1.54 7.04 3.33
C VAL A 41 -3.05 7.26 3.55
N ALA A 42 -3.52 7.32 4.80
CA ALA A 42 -4.88 7.75 5.14
C ALA A 42 -5.09 9.25 4.84
N GLY A 43 -4.02 10.05 4.78
CA GLY A 43 -4.05 11.45 4.36
C GLY A 43 -4.14 11.67 2.84
N SER A 44 -4.32 10.60 2.06
CA SER A 44 -4.43 10.71 0.60
C SER A 44 -5.77 11.36 0.21
N PRO A 45 -5.82 12.16 -0.86
CA PRO A 45 -7.05 12.73 -1.41
C PRO A 45 -8.16 11.69 -1.61
N LEU A 46 -9.32 12.02 -1.06
CA LEU A 46 -10.47 11.11 -0.99
C LEU A 46 -10.92 10.62 -2.37
N GLY A 47 -10.86 11.49 -3.38
CA GLY A 47 -11.21 11.14 -4.75
C GLY A 47 -10.37 9.97 -5.28
N LEU A 48 -9.05 10.01 -5.04
CA LEU A 48 -8.13 8.98 -5.48
C LEU A 48 -8.34 7.66 -4.73
N SER A 49 -8.40 7.69 -3.39
CA SER A 49 -8.59 6.49 -2.59
C SER A 49 -9.93 5.80 -2.89
N ASN A 50 -10.99 6.57 -3.10
CA ASN A 50 -12.31 6.04 -3.46
C ASN A 50 -12.27 5.36 -4.86
N GLN A 51 -11.67 6.02 -5.84
CA GLN A 51 -11.55 5.48 -7.20
C GLN A 51 -10.70 4.22 -7.27
N MET A 52 -9.56 4.21 -6.59
CA MET A 52 -8.69 3.04 -6.47
C MET A 52 -9.42 1.84 -5.87
N CYS A 53 -10.18 2.05 -4.79
CA CYS A 53 -10.91 0.97 -4.13
C CYS A 53 -12.09 0.46 -4.98
N ASN A 54 -12.90 1.35 -5.55
CA ASN A 54 -14.06 0.95 -6.35
C ASN A 54 -13.67 0.19 -7.63
N ALA A 55 -12.60 0.61 -8.30
CA ALA A 55 -12.14 -0.04 -9.54
C ALA A 55 -11.71 -1.50 -9.34
N ASN A 56 -11.43 -1.90 -8.10
CA ASN A 56 -10.82 -3.19 -7.79
C ASN A 56 -11.46 -3.83 -6.53
N LEU A 57 -12.77 -3.61 -6.34
CA LEU A 57 -13.48 -3.93 -5.11
C LEU A 57 -13.49 -5.42 -4.79
N ASP A 58 -13.76 -6.29 -5.76
CA ASP A 58 -13.81 -7.75 -5.53
C ASP A 58 -12.47 -8.28 -5.03
N MET A 59 -11.39 -7.96 -5.74
CA MET A 59 -10.03 -8.32 -5.32
C MET A 59 -9.61 -7.66 -4.00
N LEU A 60 -10.19 -6.49 -3.66
CA LEU A 60 -9.95 -5.83 -2.38
C LEU A 60 -10.65 -6.57 -1.24
N LEU A 61 -11.88 -7.05 -1.45
CA LEU A 61 -12.59 -7.87 -0.46
C LEU A 61 -11.85 -9.19 -0.19
N ASP A 62 -11.36 -9.86 -1.22
CA ASP A 62 -10.55 -11.08 -1.07
C ASP A 62 -9.25 -10.80 -0.29
N ALA A 63 -8.58 -9.68 -0.58
CA ALA A 63 -7.39 -9.26 0.13
C ALA A 63 -7.68 -8.90 1.60
N PHE A 64 -8.82 -8.25 1.85
CA PHE A 64 -9.26 -7.90 3.20
C PHE A 64 -9.58 -9.14 4.03
N GLN A 65 -10.22 -10.16 3.43
CA GLN A 65 -10.46 -11.43 4.10
C GLN A 65 -9.15 -12.15 4.46
N GLN A 66 -8.17 -12.15 3.56
CA GLN A 66 -6.83 -12.68 3.85
C GLN A 66 -6.15 -11.92 4.98
N PHE A 67 -6.28 -10.59 5.02
CA PHE A 67 -5.78 -9.77 6.13
C PHE A 67 -6.43 -10.15 7.45
N GLN A 68 -7.76 -10.31 7.49
CA GLN A 68 -8.46 -10.77 8.69
C GLN A 68 -7.97 -12.13 9.17
N ALA A 69 -7.65 -13.05 8.27
CA ALA A 69 -7.09 -14.36 8.62
C ALA A 69 -5.72 -14.24 9.31
N TRP A 70 -4.92 -13.22 9.00
CA TRP A 70 -3.63 -12.95 9.65
C TRP A 70 -3.74 -12.26 11.02
N LEU A 71 -4.88 -11.62 11.32
CA LEU A 71 -5.11 -11.04 12.64
C LEU A 71 -5.20 -12.10 13.74
N GLU A 72 -5.73 -13.29 13.43
CA GLU A 72 -5.88 -14.35 14.42
C GLU A 72 -4.53 -14.95 14.87
N PRO A 73 -3.57 -15.28 13.99
CA PRO A 73 -2.19 -15.60 14.38
C PRO A 73 -1.53 -14.52 15.24
N ALA A 74 -1.69 -13.23 14.88
CA ALA A 74 -1.15 -12.12 15.66
C ALA A 74 -1.76 -12.06 17.06
N ARG A 75 -3.09 -12.17 17.16
CA ARG A 75 -3.81 -12.24 18.43
C ARG A 75 -3.35 -13.42 19.27
N LYS A 76 -3.19 -14.60 18.67
CA LYS A 76 -2.67 -15.79 19.36
C LYS A 76 -1.28 -15.55 19.93
N ALA A 77 -0.35 -15.01 19.15
CA ALA A 77 0.99 -14.67 19.62
C ALA A 77 0.93 -13.71 20.82
N LEU A 78 0.13 -12.65 20.74
CA LEU A 78 -0.07 -11.70 21.84
C LEU A 78 -0.63 -12.37 23.10
N THR A 79 -1.62 -13.27 22.97
CA THR A 79 -2.19 -13.98 24.13
C THR A 79 -1.24 -15.02 24.71
N SER A 80 -0.48 -15.74 23.87
CA SER A 80 0.51 -16.72 24.32
C SER A 80 1.71 -16.05 25.00
N ALA A 81 2.00 -14.79 24.66
CA ALA A 81 3.06 -14.00 25.28
C ALA A 81 2.85 -13.75 26.77
N ILE A 82 1.61 -13.85 27.26
CA ILE A 82 1.28 -13.72 28.69
C ILE A 82 2.01 -14.79 29.50
N ASP A 83 2.02 -16.03 29.01
CA ASP A 83 2.64 -17.18 29.69
C ASP A 83 4.05 -17.47 29.16
N ASN A 84 4.32 -17.16 27.89
CA ASN A 84 5.58 -17.40 27.21
C ASN A 84 5.96 -16.24 26.27
N PRO A 85 6.75 -15.26 26.75
CA PRO A 85 7.14 -14.08 25.96
C PRO A 85 7.85 -14.40 24.64
N SER A 86 8.57 -15.53 24.54
CA SER A 86 9.30 -15.93 23.31
C SER A 86 8.39 -16.17 22.09
N THR A 87 7.07 -16.29 22.30
CA THR A 87 6.09 -16.41 21.21
C THR A 87 6.02 -15.14 20.35
N LEU A 88 6.30 -13.96 20.91
CA LEU A 88 6.41 -12.72 20.12
C LEU A 88 7.64 -12.72 19.23
N ASP A 89 8.77 -13.25 19.70
CA ASP A 89 10.01 -13.32 18.91
C ASP A 89 9.77 -14.08 17.61
N SER A 90 9.06 -15.21 17.68
CA SER A 90 8.73 -16.00 16.49
C SER A 90 7.80 -15.26 15.53
N PHE A 91 6.79 -14.55 16.06
CA PHE A 91 5.89 -13.75 15.23
C PHE A 91 6.62 -12.60 14.53
N PHE A 92 7.44 -11.83 15.26
CA PHE A 92 8.21 -10.73 14.69
C PHE A 92 9.32 -11.22 13.74
N THR A 93 9.92 -12.39 14.00
CA THR A 93 10.88 -13.02 13.08
C THR A 93 10.23 -13.31 11.73
N GLY A 94 9.04 -13.92 11.71
CA GLY A 94 8.33 -14.17 10.45
C GLY A 94 7.98 -12.89 9.68
N GLY A 95 7.62 -11.81 10.40
CA GLY A 95 7.41 -10.50 9.79
C GLY A 95 8.69 -9.90 9.19
N TYR A 96 9.81 -10.04 9.90
CA TYR A 96 11.12 -9.56 9.44
C TYR A 96 11.63 -10.34 8.21
N GLU A 97 11.49 -11.67 8.21
CA GLU A 97 11.86 -12.51 7.06
C GLU A 97 11.05 -12.14 5.83
N ALA A 98 9.72 -11.99 5.95
CA ALA A 98 8.88 -11.54 4.85
C ALA A 98 9.26 -10.15 4.34
N TYR A 99 9.62 -9.22 5.24
CA TYR A 99 10.13 -7.91 4.87
C TYR A 99 11.42 -8.03 4.05
N VAL A 100 12.40 -8.81 4.52
CA VAL A 100 13.67 -9.03 3.82
C VAL A 100 13.43 -9.63 2.45
N ASP A 101 12.58 -10.64 2.32
CA ASP A 101 12.27 -11.31 1.06
C ASP A 101 11.60 -10.37 0.05
N ILE A 102 10.65 -9.55 0.50
CA ILE A 102 10.00 -8.53 -0.33
C ILE A 102 11.03 -7.51 -0.83
N HIS A 103 11.95 -7.06 0.02
CA HIS A 103 12.95 -6.06 -0.35
C HIS A 103 14.08 -6.65 -1.20
N ALA A 104 14.47 -7.90 -0.98
CA ALA A 104 15.39 -8.61 -1.86
C ALA A 104 14.78 -8.77 -3.27
N SER A 105 13.50 -9.14 -3.33
CA SER A 105 12.74 -9.27 -4.58
C SER A 105 12.49 -7.91 -5.26
N GLY A 106 12.27 -6.86 -4.45
CA GLY A 106 12.01 -5.49 -4.88
C GLY A 106 13.25 -4.68 -5.21
N SER A 107 14.46 -5.12 -4.84
CA SER A 107 15.73 -4.43 -5.15
C SER A 107 16.08 -4.41 -6.64
N SER A 108 15.40 -5.22 -7.46
CA SER A 108 15.38 -5.08 -8.93
C SER A 108 14.67 -3.80 -9.40
N ALA A 109 14.00 -3.03 -8.52
CA ALA A 109 13.55 -1.67 -8.81
C ALA A 109 14.71 -0.67 -8.93
N SER A 110 15.89 -0.96 -8.36
CA SER A 110 17.09 -0.13 -8.58
C SER A 110 17.71 -0.29 -9.98
N GLU A 111 17.29 -1.30 -10.75
CA GLU A 111 17.66 -1.45 -12.17
C GLU A 111 16.81 -0.60 -13.12
N TYR A 112 15.75 0.04 -12.63
CA TYR A 112 15.05 1.07 -13.38
C TYR A 112 15.89 2.34 -13.36
N GLY A 113 16.87 2.39 -14.25
CA GLY A 113 17.58 3.62 -14.53
C GLY A 113 16.59 4.74 -14.82
N SER A 114 16.97 5.97 -14.49
CA SER A 114 16.27 7.25 -14.71
C SER A 114 15.64 7.49 -16.10
N ARG A 115 15.71 6.54 -17.04
CA ARG A 115 15.28 6.62 -18.44
C ARG A 115 13.84 6.15 -18.73
N ASP A 116 13.21 5.36 -17.85
CA ASP A 116 11.86 4.82 -18.10
C ASP A 116 10.77 5.37 -17.13
N MET A 117 11.04 6.51 -16.51
CA MET A 117 10.07 7.21 -15.67
C MET A 117 9.10 8.00 -16.55
N HIS A 118 7.82 7.69 -16.43
CA HIS A 118 6.73 8.37 -17.13
C HIS A 118 5.90 9.17 -16.13
N SER A 119 5.23 10.22 -16.58
CA SER A 119 4.29 10.99 -15.77
C SER A 119 3.06 11.33 -16.59
N THR A 120 1.90 11.28 -15.96
CA THR A 120 0.60 11.64 -16.54
C THR A 120 -0.25 12.36 -15.51
N ILE A 121 -1.17 13.21 -15.96
CA ILE A 121 -2.07 13.97 -15.10
C ILE A 121 -3.51 13.56 -15.43
N PHE A 122 -4.31 13.35 -14.40
CA PHE A 122 -5.74 13.08 -14.53
C PHE A 122 -6.54 14.10 -13.74
N PRO A 123 -7.66 14.59 -14.28
CA PRO A 123 -8.61 15.33 -13.48
C PRO A 123 -9.32 14.36 -12.52
N LEU A 124 -9.37 14.71 -11.23
CA LEU A 124 -9.95 13.89 -10.17
C LEU A 124 -11.46 13.70 -10.31
N ASN A 125 -12.13 14.55 -11.11
CA ASN A 125 -13.55 14.43 -11.44
C ASN A 125 -13.83 13.38 -12.54
N ASP A 126 -12.82 12.95 -13.32
CA ASP A 126 -12.96 11.90 -14.33
C ASP A 126 -12.54 10.54 -13.76
N GLN A 127 -13.42 10.01 -12.94
CA GLN A 127 -13.17 8.82 -12.15
C GLN A 127 -12.92 7.58 -13.02
N GLN A 128 -13.67 7.44 -14.11
CA GLN A 128 -13.65 6.24 -14.93
C GLN A 128 -12.37 6.16 -15.76
N THR A 129 -11.89 7.29 -16.28
CA THR A 129 -10.63 7.35 -17.03
C THR A 129 -9.45 7.00 -16.12
N LEU A 130 -9.36 7.59 -14.92
CA LEU A 130 -8.28 7.30 -13.98
C LEU A 130 -8.29 5.82 -13.55
N SER A 131 -9.45 5.29 -13.18
CA SER A 131 -9.60 3.88 -12.79
C SER A 131 -9.19 2.91 -13.91
N ASN A 132 -9.67 3.13 -15.13
CA ASN A 132 -9.31 2.29 -16.28
C ASN A 132 -7.82 2.34 -16.58
N TRP A 133 -7.21 3.53 -16.45
CA TRP A 133 -5.78 3.69 -16.64
C TRP A 133 -4.96 2.97 -15.57
N MET A 134 -5.34 3.09 -14.28
CA MET A 134 -4.64 2.40 -13.18
C MET A 134 -4.70 0.87 -13.32
N LEU A 135 -5.85 0.34 -13.72
CA LEU A 135 -6.01 -1.08 -14.03
C LEU A 135 -5.12 -1.50 -15.20
N GLY A 136 -5.11 -0.71 -16.29
CA GLY A 136 -4.27 -0.95 -17.46
C GLY A 136 -2.77 -0.93 -17.13
N LEU A 137 -2.34 0.00 -16.27
CA LEU A 137 -0.96 0.05 -15.77
C LEU A 137 -0.59 -1.22 -15.00
N GLY A 138 -1.45 -1.64 -14.07
CA GLY A 138 -1.25 -2.86 -13.28
C GLY A 138 -1.18 -4.13 -14.14
N LEU A 139 -2.05 -4.26 -15.15
CA LEU A 139 -2.04 -5.39 -16.09
C LEU A 139 -0.75 -5.49 -16.90
N GLN A 140 -0.08 -4.36 -17.15
CA GLN A 140 1.20 -4.31 -17.84
C GLN A 140 2.39 -4.48 -16.88
N GLY A 141 2.16 -4.74 -15.59
CA GLY A 141 3.21 -4.84 -14.57
C GLY A 141 3.83 -3.49 -14.20
N GLY A 142 3.19 -2.38 -14.59
CA GLY A 142 3.65 -1.05 -14.27
C GLY A 142 3.51 -0.71 -12.78
N ARG A 143 4.39 0.17 -12.30
CA ARG A 143 4.47 0.57 -10.88
C ARG A 143 4.37 2.08 -10.76
N ILE A 144 3.47 2.54 -9.91
CA ILE A 144 3.41 3.94 -9.48
C ILE A 144 4.58 4.18 -8.52
N ILE A 145 5.33 5.25 -8.77
CA ILE A 145 6.48 5.67 -7.96
C ILE A 145 6.12 6.88 -7.11
N GLU A 146 5.35 7.80 -7.68
CA GLU A 146 5.00 9.06 -7.04
C GLU A 146 3.58 9.46 -7.41
N ILE A 147 2.89 10.07 -6.46
CA ILE A 147 1.58 10.67 -6.66
C ILE A 147 1.66 12.10 -6.14
N GLY A 148 1.49 13.06 -7.04
CA GLY A 148 1.49 14.49 -6.75
C GLY A 148 0.13 15.12 -7.02
N TYR A 149 -0.10 16.30 -6.45
CA TYR A 149 -1.33 17.07 -6.62
C TYR A 149 -0.97 18.45 -7.15
N PRO A 150 -0.82 18.61 -8.48
CA PRO A 150 -0.42 19.89 -9.08
C PRO A 150 -1.49 20.97 -8.87
N SER A 151 -2.75 20.56 -8.69
CA SER A 151 -3.87 21.42 -8.31
C SER A 151 -4.86 20.63 -7.44
N TYR A 152 -5.90 21.29 -6.91
CA TYR A 152 -6.92 20.65 -6.06
C TYR A 152 -7.75 19.59 -6.81
N ASP A 153 -7.94 19.78 -8.11
CA ASP A 153 -8.82 18.97 -8.95
C ASP A 153 -8.05 17.98 -9.83
N GLU A 154 -6.74 17.83 -9.65
CA GLU A 154 -5.89 17.00 -10.49
C GLU A 154 -4.95 16.12 -9.67
N VAL A 155 -4.60 14.97 -10.23
CA VAL A 155 -3.58 14.08 -9.71
C VAL A 155 -2.53 13.82 -10.78
N ALA A 156 -1.27 14.06 -10.44
CA ALA A 156 -0.12 13.65 -11.23
C ALA A 156 0.36 12.30 -10.74
N ILE A 157 0.54 11.34 -11.65
CA ILE A 157 1.02 10.00 -11.32
C ILE A 157 2.31 9.75 -12.10
N SER A 158 3.41 9.60 -11.37
CA SER A 158 4.68 9.15 -11.93
C SER A 158 4.80 7.64 -11.80
N TYR A 159 5.19 6.95 -12.87
CA TYR A 159 5.21 5.50 -12.93
C TYR A 159 6.34 4.96 -13.82
N VAL A 160 6.63 3.68 -13.67
CA VAL A 160 7.55 2.91 -14.52
C VAL A 160 6.87 1.67 -15.09
N LEU A 161 7.36 1.18 -16.23
CA LEU A 161 6.87 -0.02 -16.91
C LEU A 161 8.00 -1.06 -17.01
N PRO A 162 7.71 -2.37 -16.86
CA PRO A 162 8.71 -3.42 -17.01
C PRO A 162 9.57 -3.24 -18.26
N PRO A 163 10.89 -3.49 -18.15
CA PRO A 163 11.76 -3.43 -19.32
C PRO A 163 11.19 -4.35 -20.39
N LYS A 164 11.09 -3.84 -21.63
CA LYS A 164 10.58 -4.64 -22.74
C LYS A 164 11.44 -5.91 -22.87
N PRO A 165 10.84 -7.10 -23.00
CA PRO A 165 11.60 -8.32 -23.24
C PRO A 165 12.49 -8.11 -24.47
N SER A 166 13.77 -8.43 -24.34
CA SER A 166 14.71 -8.37 -25.45
C SER A 166 14.19 -9.27 -26.57
N VAL A 167 13.93 -8.70 -27.74
CA VAL A 167 13.62 -9.49 -28.94
C VAL A 167 14.85 -10.34 -29.21
N PRO A 168 14.75 -11.68 -29.23
CA PRO A 168 15.88 -12.52 -29.56
C PRO A 168 16.36 -12.14 -30.97
N MET A 169 17.64 -11.75 -31.08
CA MET A 169 18.28 -11.55 -32.37
C MET A 169 18.13 -12.84 -33.18
N SER A 170 17.41 -12.75 -34.29
CA SER A 170 17.34 -13.84 -35.27
C SER A 170 18.78 -14.10 -35.75
N MET A 171 19.28 -15.32 -35.52
CA MET A 171 20.53 -15.82 -36.12
C MET A 171 20.33 -16.10 -37.61
#